data_AF-A0A6I1KE39-F1
#
_entry.id   AF-A0A6I1KE39-F1
#
_cell.length_a   1.000
_cell.length_b   1.000
_cell.length_c   1.000
_cell.angle_alpha   90.00
_cell.angle_beta   90.00
_cell.angle_gamma   90.00
#
_symmetry.space_group_name_H-M   'P 1'
#
loop_
_entity.id
_entity.type
_entity.pdbx_description
1 polymer ?
#
loop_
_entity_poly.entity_id
_entity_poly.type
_entity_poly.pdbx_seq_one_letter_code
_entity_poly.pdbx_strand_id
1 'polypeptide(L)'
;MRTLILIVTLLSLSTPLAAGSGKIPEKLTYDLTWTGIPVGSASQSITADGDTLHISALFKSNAWLSGFYPVENRIETTLVRKPDYFPGEVRQFRMRFREGSRVRDRSITFNHATNTAQYKDHLTNEKAIAAIRPGSADVMTAFYHARHLPIAPGDTISLPVMDGKEPYLLEVKVLRMEKLRTILGKVEALVVQPLVRPEGTFEGKRGITLWVTNDQRRIPVKMRTKVTVGSVTASLAAME
;
A
#
# COMPACT_ATOMS: atom_id res chain seq x y z
N MET A 1 3.25 -61.23 28.78
CA MET A 1 4.27 -60.71 27.84
C MET A 1 3.54 -59.95 26.74
N ARG A 2 3.79 -58.64 26.64
CA ARG A 2 3.52 -57.74 25.49
C ARG A 2 2.08 -57.28 25.20
N THR A 3 1.74 -56.20 25.88
CA THR A 3 1.07 -54.96 25.41
C THR A 3 0.96 -54.78 23.89
N LEU A 4 -0.23 -54.42 23.39
CA LEU A 4 -0.38 -53.59 22.20
C LEU A 4 -1.51 -52.58 22.43
N ILE A 5 -1.12 -51.33 22.69
CA ILE A 5 -2.00 -50.16 22.78
C ILE A 5 -2.19 -49.66 21.35
N LEU A 6 -3.42 -49.64 20.86
CA LEU A 6 -3.78 -49.01 19.60
C LEU A 6 -3.90 -47.50 19.83
N ILE A 7 -2.82 -46.76 19.59
CA ILE A 7 -2.81 -45.30 19.58
C ILE A 7 -3.41 -44.87 18.25
N VAL A 8 -4.66 -44.42 18.27
CA VAL A 8 -5.27 -43.67 17.15
C VAL A 8 -4.70 -42.26 17.22
N THR A 9 -3.61 -42.01 16.51
CA THR A 9 -3.09 -40.67 16.27
C THR A 9 -4.05 -39.98 15.29
N LEU A 10 -4.95 -39.14 15.80
CA LEU A 10 -5.55 -38.09 15.00
C LEU A 10 -4.42 -37.15 14.56
N LEU A 11 -3.85 -37.40 13.38
CA LEU A 11 -3.22 -36.34 12.61
C LEU A 11 -4.35 -35.38 12.23
N SER A 12 -4.60 -34.38 13.06
CA SER A 12 -5.16 -33.13 12.57
C SER A 12 -4.11 -32.57 11.61
N LEU A 13 -4.26 -32.86 10.31
CA LEU A 13 -3.71 -31.98 9.29
C LEU A 13 -4.36 -30.62 9.57
N SER A 14 -3.65 -29.75 10.29
CA SER A 14 -3.88 -28.33 10.17
C SER A 14 -3.61 -28.02 8.71
N THR A 15 -4.68 -28.02 7.92
CA THR A 15 -4.66 -27.38 6.60
C THR A 15 -3.98 -26.03 6.80
N PRO A 16 -2.90 -25.70 6.09
CA PRO A 16 -2.42 -24.34 6.10
C PRO A 16 -3.62 -23.50 5.71
N LEU A 17 -3.93 -22.49 6.53
CA LEU A 17 -5.01 -21.56 6.30
C LEU A 17 -4.61 -20.66 5.13
N ALA A 18 -4.51 -21.25 3.94
CA ALA A 18 -4.20 -20.62 2.68
C ALA A 18 -5.53 -20.46 1.93
N ALA A 19 -6.34 -19.51 2.37
CA ALA A 19 -7.42 -18.90 1.58
C ALA A 19 -7.99 -17.71 2.36
N GLY A 20 -7.58 -16.48 2.00
CA GLY A 20 -8.21 -15.28 2.54
C GLY A 20 -7.47 -13.95 2.45
N SER A 21 -6.38 -13.81 1.69
CA SER A 21 -5.88 -12.47 1.34
C SER A 21 -6.86 -11.75 0.42
N GLY A 22 -6.81 -10.42 0.36
CA GLY A 22 -7.69 -9.60 -0.49
C GLY A 22 -7.97 -10.23 -1.86
N LYS A 23 -9.26 -10.34 -2.22
CA LYS A 23 -9.67 -10.88 -3.51
C LYS A 23 -9.27 -9.89 -4.60
N ILE A 24 -8.90 -10.39 -5.77
CA ILE A 24 -8.73 -9.56 -6.98
C ILE A 24 -9.88 -9.96 -7.91
N PRO A 25 -10.72 -9.03 -8.40
CA PRO A 25 -10.60 -7.57 -8.22
C PRO A 25 -10.97 -7.10 -6.80
N GLU A 26 -10.43 -5.94 -6.42
CA GLU A 26 -10.81 -5.19 -5.22
C GLU A 26 -10.83 -3.70 -5.56
N LYS A 27 -11.79 -2.97 -5.01
CA LYS A 27 -11.84 -1.51 -5.04
C LYS A 27 -12.25 -0.96 -3.68
N LEU A 28 -11.46 -0.02 -3.18
CA LEU A 28 -11.66 0.67 -1.91
C LEU A 28 -11.85 2.16 -2.18
N THR A 29 -12.93 2.73 -1.65
CA THR A 29 -13.24 4.17 -1.78
C THR A 29 -13.21 4.83 -0.41
N TYR A 30 -12.70 6.05 -0.34
CA TYR A 30 -12.49 6.78 0.91
C TYR A 30 -13.02 8.20 0.83
N ASP A 31 -13.59 8.65 1.94
CA ASP A 31 -13.88 10.06 2.18
C ASP A 31 -12.65 10.76 2.75
N LEU A 32 -12.31 11.92 2.17
CA LEU A 32 -11.18 12.74 2.63
C LEU A 32 -11.70 13.93 3.42
N THR A 33 -11.12 14.14 4.61
CA THR A 33 -11.40 15.30 5.46
C THR A 33 -10.11 16.02 5.83
N TRP A 34 -10.14 17.34 5.85
CA TRP A 34 -9.09 18.19 6.42
C TRP A 34 -9.59 18.75 7.74
N THR A 35 -9.03 18.27 8.85
CA THR A 35 -9.44 18.67 10.21
C THR A 35 -10.97 18.56 10.41
N GLY A 36 -11.57 17.49 9.87
CA GLY A 36 -13.01 17.22 9.92
C GLY A 36 -13.84 17.85 8.80
N ILE A 37 -13.29 18.81 8.05
CA ILE A 37 -13.97 19.44 6.92
C ILE A 37 -13.83 18.53 5.68
N PRO A 38 -14.92 18.12 5.01
CA PRO A 38 -14.83 17.32 3.79
C PRO A 38 -14.06 18.05 2.69
N VAL A 39 -13.03 17.40 2.12
CA VAL A 39 -12.16 17.99 1.09
C VAL A 39 -12.14 17.20 -0.21
N GLY A 40 -12.68 15.98 -0.25
CA GLY A 40 -12.64 15.17 -1.46
C GLY A 40 -12.84 13.69 -1.20
N SER A 41 -12.42 12.89 -2.17
CA SER A 41 -12.45 11.42 -2.10
C SER A 41 -11.16 10.83 -2.63
N ALA A 42 -10.90 9.59 -2.23
CA ALA A 42 -9.87 8.75 -2.83
C ALA A 42 -10.45 7.41 -3.22
N SER A 43 -9.86 6.77 -4.22
CA SER A 43 -10.12 5.38 -4.54
C SER A 43 -8.81 4.66 -4.81
N GLN A 44 -8.77 3.37 -4.48
CA GLN A 44 -7.72 2.45 -4.80
C GLN A 44 -8.36 1.18 -5.35
N SER A 45 -7.81 0.62 -6.42
CA SER A 45 -8.28 -0.66 -6.95
C SER A 45 -7.14 -1.52 -7.45
N ILE A 46 -7.37 -2.83 -7.48
CA ILE A 46 -6.54 -3.81 -8.17
C ILE A 46 -7.45 -4.66 -9.05
N THR A 47 -7.08 -4.81 -10.32
CA THR A 47 -7.78 -5.64 -11.30
C THR A 47 -6.79 -6.62 -11.95
N ALA A 48 -7.32 -7.66 -12.59
CA ALA A 48 -6.55 -8.64 -13.33
C ALA A 48 -7.03 -8.74 -14.78
N ASP A 49 -6.08 -8.83 -15.70
CA ASP A 49 -6.27 -9.18 -17.11
C ASP A 49 -5.27 -10.29 -17.45
N GLY A 50 -5.75 -11.54 -17.43
CA GLY A 50 -4.88 -12.73 -17.41
C GLY A 50 -3.88 -12.69 -16.25
N ASP A 51 -2.59 -12.80 -16.60
CA ASP A 51 -1.48 -12.72 -15.63
C ASP A 51 -1.03 -11.28 -15.34
N THR A 52 -1.60 -10.29 -16.03
CA THR A 52 -1.29 -8.88 -15.78
C THR A 52 -2.22 -8.34 -14.70
N LEU A 53 -1.65 -7.63 -13.73
CA LEU A 53 -2.41 -6.92 -12.71
C LEU A 53 -2.26 -5.42 -12.90
N HIS A 54 -3.35 -4.69 -12.68
CA HIS A 54 -3.33 -3.24 -12.69
C HIS A 54 -3.79 -2.72 -11.33
N ILE A 55 -2.93 -1.96 -10.67
CA ILE A 55 -3.30 -1.19 -9.48
C ILE A 55 -3.51 0.25 -9.93
N SER A 56 -4.61 0.86 -9.52
CA SER A 56 -4.83 2.29 -9.70
C SER A 56 -5.21 2.94 -8.38
N ALA A 57 -4.77 4.18 -8.17
CA ALA A 57 -5.32 5.05 -7.15
C ALA A 57 -5.58 6.44 -7.70
N LEU A 58 -6.67 7.02 -7.24
CA LEU A 58 -7.14 8.33 -7.64
C LEU A 58 -7.50 9.12 -6.38
N PHE A 59 -7.01 10.34 -6.27
CA PHE A 59 -7.38 11.28 -5.22
C PHE A 59 -7.93 12.54 -5.89
N LYS A 60 -9.11 12.96 -5.48
CA LYS A 60 -9.80 14.13 -6.05
C LYS A 60 -10.31 15.04 -4.95
N SER A 61 -9.98 16.33 -5.04
CA SER A 61 -10.63 17.37 -4.23
C SER A 61 -12.10 17.52 -4.63
N ASN A 62 -12.94 17.97 -3.70
CA ASN A 62 -14.33 18.33 -3.98
C ASN A 62 -14.44 19.73 -4.63
N ALA A 63 -15.67 20.11 -5.01
CA ALA A 63 -15.92 21.32 -5.79
C ALA A 63 -15.43 22.62 -5.12
N TRP A 64 -15.69 22.79 -3.82
CA TRP A 64 -15.31 24.01 -3.11
C TRP A 64 -13.79 24.17 -2.99
N LEU A 65 -13.07 23.10 -2.63
CA LEU A 65 -11.60 23.11 -2.57
C LEU A 65 -10.98 23.26 -3.97
N SER A 66 -11.58 22.63 -4.98
CA SER A 66 -11.09 22.72 -6.37
C SER A 66 -11.15 24.13 -6.95
N GLY A 67 -12.01 25.01 -6.41
CA GLY A 67 -12.10 26.41 -6.82
C GLY A 67 -10.84 27.24 -6.53
N PHE A 68 -10.01 26.83 -5.56
CA PHE A 68 -8.78 27.56 -5.19
C PHE A 68 -7.54 26.67 -4.98
N TYR A 69 -7.72 25.36 -4.80
CA TYR A 69 -6.64 24.38 -4.69
C TYR A 69 -7.08 23.01 -5.24
N PRO A 70 -7.13 22.84 -6.58
CA PRO A 70 -7.48 21.55 -7.18
C PRO A 70 -6.44 20.47 -6.85
N VAL A 71 -6.93 19.31 -6.39
CA VAL A 71 -6.14 18.10 -6.19
C VAL A 71 -6.70 17.03 -7.12
N GLU A 72 -5.89 16.58 -8.07
CA GLU A 72 -6.17 15.42 -8.90
C GLU A 72 -4.89 14.61 -9.05
N ASN A 73 -4.77 13.57 -8.23
CA ASN A 73 -3.61 12.70 -8.21
C ASN A 73 -4.02 11.33 -8.73
N ARG A 74 -3.25 10.81 -9.68
CA ARG A 74 -3.40 9.46 -10.22
C ARG A 74 -2.09 8.69 -10.08
N ILE A 75 -2.19 7.49 -9.53
CA ILE A 75 -1.10 6.53 -9.45
C ILE A 75 -1.54 5.26 -10.17
N GLU A 76 -0.69 4.72 -11.01
CA GLU A 76 -0.95 3.51 -11.79
C GLU A 76 0.27 2.59 -11.72
N THR A 77 0.01 1.31 -11.48
CA THR A 77 1.03 0.27 -11.45
C THR A 77 0.57 -0.90 -12.30
N THR A 78 1.47 -1.42 -13.14
CA THR A 78 1.28 -2.67 -13.86
C THR A 78 2.24 -3.71 -13.30
N LEU A 79 1.72 -4.89 -12.95
CA LEU A 79 2.49 -6.01 -12.43
C LEU A 79 2.26 -7.27 -13.26
N VAL A 80 3.20 -8.21 -13.17
CA VAL A 80 2.99 -9.60 -13.56
C VAL A 80 2.70 -10.41 -12.30
N ARG A 81 1.57 -11.13 -12.28
CA ARG A 81 1.16 -11.99 -11.16
C ARG A 81 2.27 -13.00 -10.83
N LYS A 82 2.57 -13.17 -9.54
CA LYS A 82 3.50 -14.18 -9.03
C LYS A 82 2.84 -14.90 -7.84
N PRO A 83 2.65 -16.23 -7.91
CA PRO A 83 2.03 -16.98 -6.81
C PRO A 83 2.76 -16.81 -5.47
N ASP A 84 4.10 -16.79 -5.52
CA ASP A 84 4.94 -16.72 -4.32
C ASP A 84 5.20 -15.28 -3.83
N TYR A 85 4.71 -14.28 -4.55
CA TYR A 85 4.92 -12.86 -4.24
C TYR A 85 3.67 -12.05 -4.54
N PHE A 86 2.72 -12.05 -3.61
CA PHE A 86 1.49 -11.28 -3.74
C PHE A 86 1.78 -9.75 -3.71
N PRO A 87 1.12 -8.94 -4.57
CA PRO A 87 0.21 -9.36 -5.63
C PRO A 87 0.94 -9.81 -6.91
N GLY A 88 2.17 -9.36 -7.11
CA GLY A 88 3.02 -9.73 -8.25
C GLY A 88 4.31 -8.93 -8.29
N GLU A 89 5.07 -9.11 -9.37
CA GLU A 89 6.30 -8.38 -9.64
C GLU A 89 5.99 -7.15 -10.50
N VAL A 90 6.34 -5.95 -10.00
CA VAL A 90 6.08 -4.69 -10.71
C VAL A 90 6.87 -4.62 -12.02
N ARG A 91 6.25 -4.07 -13.06
CA ARG A 91 6.92 -3.75 -14.34
C ARG A 91 6.93 -2.27 -14.61
N GLN A 92 5.82 -1.60 -14.35
CA GLN A 92 5.65 -0.18 -14.63
C GLN A 92 4.93 0.50 -13.47
N PHE A 93 5.36 1.71 -13.17
CA PHE A 93 4.75 2.59 -12.20
C PHE A 93 4.67 3.99 -12.80
N ARG A 94 3.54 4.69 -12.65
CA ARG A 94 3.39 6.09 -13.04
C ARG A 94 2.62 6.85 -11.98
N MET A 95 3.08 8.07 -11.71
CA MET A 95 2.48 8.99 -10.75
C MET A 95 2.30 10.35 -11.41
N ARG A 96 1.05 10.79 -11.49
CA ARG A 96 0.62 12.08 -12.04
C ARG A 96 -0.09 12.86 -10.95
N PHE A 97 0.55 13.91 -10.44
CA PHE A 97 -0.02 14.76 -9.40
C PHE A 97 -0.31 16.14 -9.96
N ARG A 98 -1.47 16.67 -9.58
CA ARG A 98 -1.87 18.06 -9.79
C ARG A 98 -2.43 18.57 -8.47
N GLU A 99 -1.66 19.39 -7.78
CA GLU A 99 -2.00 19.93 -6.45
C GLU A 99 -1.81 21.47 -6.47
N GLY A 100 -2.90 22.19 -6.69
CA GLY A 100 -2.85 23.62 -6.96
C GLY A 100 -2.04 23.92 -8.22
N SER A 101 -0.98 24.72 -8.08
CA SER A 101 -0.02 25.03 -9.16
C SER A 101 1.08 23.97 -9.32
N ARG A 102 1.20 23.02 -8.40
CA ARG A 102 2.26 21.99 -8.45
C ARG A 102 1.78 20.84 -9.32
N VAL A 103 2.53 20.57 -10.38
CA VAL A 103 2.31 19.42 -11.26
C VAL A 103 3.54 18.53 -11.22
N ARG A 104 3.33 17.22 -11.18
CA ARG A 104 4.39 16.21 -11.31
C ARG A 104 3.88 15.08 -12.19
N ASP A 105 4.71 14.61 -13.12
CA ASP A 105 4.42 13.42 -13.92
C ASP A 105 5.70 12.61 -14.04
N ARG A 106 5.75 11.46 -13.37
CA ARG A 106 6.92 10.58 -13.33
C ARG A 106 6.53 9.14 -13.57
N SER A 107 7.41 8.39 -14.23
CA SER A 107 7.25 6.96 -14.40
C SER A 107 8.54 6.20 -14.09
N ILE A 108 8.38 4.96 -13.69
CA ILE A 108 9.49 4.02 -13.45
C ILE A 108 9.18 2.72 -14.19
N THR A 109 10.18 2.21 -14.92
CA THR A 109 10.15 0.87 -15.52
C THR A 109 11.13 -0.03 -14.81
N PHE A 110 10.67 -1.16 -14.31
CA PHE A 110 11.46 -2.11 -13.52
C PHE A 110 11.93 -3.28 -14.38
N ASN A 111 13.22 -3.56 -14.33
CA ASN A 111 13.83 -4.76 -14.91
C ASN A 111 14.45 -5.61 -13.79
N HIS A 112 13.68 -6.59 -13.34
CA HIS A 112 14.09 -7.52 -12.28
C HIS A 112 15.13 -8.55 -12.75
N ALA A 113 15.24 -8.82 -14.05
CA ALA A 113 16.27 -9.72 -14.57
C ALA A 113 17.67 -9.09 -14.45
N THR A 114 17.77 -7.77 -14.62
CA THR A 114 19.03 -7.02 -14.47
C THR A 114 19.13 -6.28 -13.14
N ASN A 115 18.12 -6.38 -12.26
CA ASN A 115 18.01 -5.63 -11.01
C ASN A 115 18.24 -4.12 -11.20
N THR A 116 17.59 -3.52 -12.21
CA THR A 116 17.63 -2.09 -12.48
C THR A 116 16.24 -1.49 -12.65
N ALA A 117 16.10 -0.20 -12.39
CA ALA A 117 14.89 0.56 -12.66
C ALA A 117 15.21 1.88 -13.37
N GLN A 118 14.40 2.22 -14.36
CA GLN A 118 14.55 3.43 -15.17
C GLN A 118 13.49 4.45 -14.78
N TYR A 119 13.92 5.56 -14.18
CA TYR A 119 13.09 6.72 -13.87
C TYR A 119 12.99 7.67 -15.06
N LYS A 120 11.82 8.28 -15.24
CA LYS A 120 11.60 9.40 -16.16
C LYS A 120 10.69 10.44 -15.52
N ASP A 121 11.10 11.69 -15.57
CA ASP A 121 10.24 12.86 -15.38
C ASP A 121 9.69 13.30 -16.74
N HIS A 122 8.37 13.36 -16.90
CA HIS A 122 7.74 13.73 -18.18
C HIS A 122 7.57 15.24 -18.36
N LEU A 123 7.78 16.04 -17.31
CA LEU A 123 7.74 17.50 -17.40
C LEU A 123 9.09 18.07 -17.82
N THR A 124 10.19 17.51 -17.28
CA THR A 124 11.55 17.97 -17.57
C THR A 124 12.30 17.09 -18.57
N ASN A 125 11.74 15.94 -18.95
CA ASN A 125 12.40 14.87 -19.72
C ASN A 125 13.65 14.27 -19.05
N GLU A 126 13.88 14.55 -17.76
CA GLU A 126 14.97 13.96 -17.01
C GLU A 126 14.82 12.43 -16.92
N LYS A 127 15.94 11.72 -17.02
CA LYS A 127 16.00 10.26 -16.89
C LYS A 127 17.10 9.86 -15.92
N ALA A 128 16.87 8.80 -15.16
CA ALA A 128 17.87 8.19 -14.30
C ALA A 128 17.72 6.67 -14.33
N ILE A 129 18.82 5.95 -14.11
CA ILE A 129 18.82 4.50 -13.93
C ILE A 129 19.40 4.22 -12.56
N ALA A 130 18.69 3.44 -11.74
CA ALA A 130 19.15 3.02 -10.44
C ALA A 130 19.24 1.49 -10.39
N ALA A 131 20.23 0.98 -9.64
CA ALA A 131 20.23 -0.42 -9.22
C ALA A 131 19.13 -0.62 -8.16
N ILE A 132 18.44 -1.75 -8.21
CA ILE A 132 17.38 -2.11 -7.26
C ILE A 132 17.71 -3.45 -6.59
N ARG A 133 17.15 -3.70 -5.41
CA ARG A 133 17.32 -4.99 -4.72
C ARG A 133 16.34 -6.02 -5.30
N PRO A 134 16.63 -7.32 -5.19
CA PRO A 134 15.61 -8.35 -5.38
C PRO A 134 14.38 -8.07 -4.52
N GLY A 135 13.19 -8.22 -5.08
CA GLY A 135 11.92 -7.89 -4.42
C GLY A 135 11.57 -6.39 -4.35
N SER A 136 12.39 -5.50 -4.94
CA SER A 136 12.06 -4.08 -5.04
C SER A 136 10.67 -3.87 -5.68
N ALA A 137 9.90 -2.95 -5.12
CA ALA A 137 8.54 -2.66 -5.56
C ALA A 137 8.33 -1.15 -5.69
N ASP A 138 7.29 -0.71 -6.38
CA ASP A 138 6.76 0.64 -6.16
C ASP A 138 5.91 0.68 -4.88
N VAL A 139 5.55 1.88 -4.43
CA VAL A 139 4.80 2.10 -3.18
C VAL A 139 3.43 1.38 -3.15
N MET A 140 2.75 1.23 -4.29
CA MET A 140 1.45 0.58 -4.36
C MET A 140 1.59 -0.94 -4.30
N THR A 141 2.56 -1.49 -5.03
CA THR A 141 2.89 -2.91 -4.94
C THR A 141 3.32 -3.28 -3.51
N ALA A 142 4.19 -2.49 -2.89
CA ALA A 142 4.63 -2.68 -1.51
C ALA A 142 3.47 -2.62 -0.52
N PHE A 143 2.49 -1.73 -0.72
CA PHE A 143 1.30 -1.64 0.10
C PHE A 143 0.45 -2.93 0.07
N TYR A 144 0.18 -3.48 -1.12
CA TYR A 144 -0.56 -4.75 -1.24
C TYR A 144 0.26 -5.94 -0.72
N HIS A 145 1.58 -5.94 -0.92
CA HIS A 145 2.46 -6.97 -0.37
C HIS A 145 2.43 -6.97 1.17
N ALA A 146 2.56 -5.80 1.80
CA ALA A 146 2.53 -5.66 3.25
C ALA A 146 1.21 -6.16 3.88
N ARG A 147 0.08 -6.02 3.17
CA ARG A 147 -1.24 -6.55 3.61
C ARG A 147 -1.28 -8.08 3.68
N HIS A 148 -0.32 -8.78 3.09
CA HIS A 148 -0.28 -10.23 3.06
C HIS A 148 0.68 -10.84 4.10
N LEU A 149 1.64 -10.05 4.58
CA LEU A 149 2.66 -10.51 5.52
C LEU A 149 2.08 -10.67 6.93
N PRO A 150 2.31 -11.79 7.66
CA PRO A 150 1.88 -11.91 9.05
C PRO A 150 2.51 -10.79 9.89
N ILE A 151 1.68 -10.05 10.63
CA ILE A 151 2.14 -8.98 11.50
C ILE A 151 1.35 -8.92 12.80
N ALA A 152 2.01 -8.52 13.86
CA ALA A 152 1.48 -8.26 15.19
C ALA A 152 2.05 -6.95 15.76
N PRO A 153 1.41 -6.34 16.77
CA PRO A 153 2.01 -5.22 17.49
C PRO A 153 3.43 -5.50 17.97
N GLY A 154 4.35 -4.57 17.71
CA GLY A 154 5.78 -4.72 17.97
C GLY A 154 6.60 -5.04 16.72
N ASP A 155 5.98 -5.60 15.68
CA ASP A 155 6.68 -5.97 14.46
C ASP A 155 7.14 -4.75 13.66
N THR A 156 8.24 -4.92 12.92
CA THR A 156 8.70 -3.99 11.89
C THR A 156 9.01 -4.80 10.63
N ILE A 157 8.35 -4.44 9.53
CA ILE A 157 8.67 -4.99 8.20
C ILE A 157 9.54 -3.98 7.46
N SER A 158 10.51 -4.47 6.69
CA SER A 158 11.31 -3.65 5.77
C SER A 158 11.12 -4.12 4.33
N LEU A 159 10.71 -3.20 3.44
CA LEU A 159 10.46 -3.48 2.03
C LEU A 159 11.35 -2.58 1.16
N PRO A 160 12.11 -3.11 0.19
CA PRO A 160 12.82 -2.28 -0.77
C PRO A 160 11.82 -1.64 -1.74
N VAL A 161 11.82 -0.31 -1.81
CA VAL A 161 10.87 0.47 -2.60
C VAL A 161 11.59 1.46 -3.50
N MET A 162 11.05 1.69 -4.69
CA MET A 162 11.44 2.81 -5.54
C MET A 162 10.19 3.45 -6.15
N ASP A 163 9.93 4.71 -5.80
CA ASP A 163 8.85 5.51 -6.38
C ASP A 163 9.34 6.85 -6.97
N GLY A 164 10.65 7.10 -6.88
CA GLY A 164 11.33 8.29 -7.40
C GLY A 164 12.62 7.93 -8.15
N LYS A 165 13.62 8.82 -8.06
CA LYS A 165 14.91 8.65 -8.74
C LYS A 165 15.81 7.61 -8.08
N GLU A 166 15.71 7.48 -6.76
CA GLU A 166 16.55 6.60 -5.95
C GLU A 166 15.68 5.58 -5.20
N PRO A 167 16.18 4.34 -5.02
CA PRO A 167 15.55 3.35 -4.15
C PRO A 167 15.71 3.72 -2.68
N TYR A 168 14.83 3.19 -1.84
CA TYR A 168 14.87 3.35 -0.39
C TYR A 168 14.29 2.11 0.31
N LEU A 169 14.50 2.00 1.62
CA LEU A 169 13.83 0.99 2.45
C LEU A 169 12.59 1.61 3.10
N LEU A 170 11.43 1.04 2.81
CA LEU A 170 10.18 1.35 3.50
C LEU A 170 10.08 0.46 4.73
N GLU A 171 10.14 1.06 5.91
CA GLU A 171 9.81 0.37 7.15
C GLU A 171 8.35 0.56 7.54
N VAL A 172 7.67 -0.51 7.88
CA VAL A 172 6.30 -0.49 8.38
C VAL A 172 6.30 -1.00 9.81
N LYS A 173 6.12 -0.08 10.76
CA LYS A 173 6.03 -0.42 12.19
C LYS A 173 4.59 -0.70 12.58
N VAL A 174 4.33 -1.82 13.23
CA VAL A 174 3.02 -2.14 13.80
C VAL A 174 3.03 -1.72 15.26
N LEU A 175 2.33 -0.64 15.57
CA LEU A 175 2.47 0.04 16.85
C LEU A 175 1.65 -0.64 17.94
N ARG A 176 0.36 -0.86 17.65
CA ARG A 176 -0.64 -1.29 18.62
C ARG A 176 -1.92 -1.68 17.90
N MET A 177 -2.91 -2.07 18.68
CA MET A 177 -4.25 -2.43 18.22
C MET A 177 -5.28 -1.45 18.77
N GLU A 178 -6.29 -1.11 17.98
CA GLU A 178 -7.39 -0.24 18.38
C GLU A 178 -8.73 -0.75 17.87
N LYS A 179 -9.79 -0.53 18.64
CA LYS A 179 -11.17 -0.74 18.21
C LYS A 179 -11.73 0.57 17.66
N LEU A 180 -12.29 0.53 16.45
CA LEU A 180 -12.91 1.69 15.82
C LEU A 180 -14.20 1.31 15.09
N ARG A 181 -15.12 2.27 15.02
CA ARG A 181 -16.34 2.15 14.21
C ARG A 181 -16.02 2.57 12.78
N THR A 182 -16.44 1.75 11.83
CA THR A 182 -16.23 1.93 10.38
C THR A 182 -17.50 1.57 9.63
N ILE A 183 -17.48 1.66 8.30
CA ILE A 183 -18.58 1.13 7.46
C ILE A 183 -18.74 -0.39 7.61
N LEU A 184 -17.72 -1.10 8.06
CA LEU A 184 -17.73 -2.55 8.31
C LEU A 184 -18.25 -2.89 9.72
N GLY A 185 -18.78 -1.90 10.45
CA GLY A 185 -19.15 -2.04 11.85
C GLY A 185 -18.00 -1.73 12.80
N LYS A 186 -18.06 -2.28 14.03
CA LYS A 186 -16.96 -2.18 15.00
C LYS A 186 -15.89 -3.20 14.62
N VAL A 187 -14.71 -2.72 14.25
CA VAL A 187 -13.58 -3.57 13.89
C VAL A 187 -12.43 -3.36 14.87
N GLU A 188 -11.67 -4.42 15.09
CA GLU A 188 -10.34 -4.33 15.67
C GLU A 188 -9.34 -4.10 14.54
N ALA A 189 -8.45 -3.13 14.69
CA ALA A 189 -7.51 -2.74 13.66
C ALA A 189 -6.10 -2.61 14.24
N LEU A 190 -5.13 -3.04 13.44
CA LEU A 190 -3.72 -2.80 13.66
C LEU A 190 -3.39 -1.39 13.19
N VAL A 191 -2.66 -0.68 14.04
CA VAL A 191 -2.22 0.68 13.75
C VAL A 191 -0.77 0.64 13.33
N VAL A 192 -0.53 0.99 12.07
CA VAL A 192 0.78 0.89 11.43
C VAL A 192 1.28 2.25 11.00
N GLN A 193 2.60 2.40 11.01
CA GLN A 193 3.28 3.62 10.62
C GLN A 193 4.36 3.32 9.59
N PRO A 194 4.19 3.77 8.33
CA PRO A 194 5.24 3.71 7.33
C PRO A 194 6.30 4.77 7.61
N LEU A 195 7.56 4.39 7.47
CA LEU A 195 8.74 5.22 7.66
C LEU A 195 9.67 5.00 6.48
N VAL A 196 10.04 6.08 5.80
CA VAL A 196 11.02 6.04 4.71
C VAL A 196 12.41 6.09 5.32
N ARG A 197 13.26 5.12 5.00
CA ARG A 197 14.70 5.17 5.27
C ARG A 197 15.45 5.31 3.95
N PRO A 198 15.90 6.53 3.59
CA PRO A 198 16.91 6.69 2.54
C PRO A 198 18.16 5.88 2.89
N GLU A 199 18.85 5.36 1.89
CA GLU A 199 20.19 4.80 2.11
C GLU A 199 21.15 5.95 2.46
N GLY A 200 21.64 5.98 3.70
CA GLY A 200 22.67 6.93 4.15
C GLY A 200 22.20 8.18 4.90
N THR A 201 20.92 8.59 4.83
CA THR A 201 20.46 9.82 5.51
C THR A 201 19.07 9.65 6.14
N PHE A 202 18.96 9.95 7.44
CA PHE A 202 17.76 9.73 8.26
C PHE A 202 16.71 10.84 8.06
N GLU A 203 15.86 10.72 7.04
CA GLU A 203 14.64 11.54 6.92
C GLU A 203 13.41 10.66 6.77
N GLY A 204 12.95 10.11 7.90
CA GLY A 204 11.65 9.48 7.97
C GLY A 204 10.56 10.51 7.71
N LYS A 205 9.72 10.30 6.69
CA LYS A 205 8.46 11.03 6.54
C LYS A 205 7.60 10.78 7.79
N ARG A 206 7.67 11.69 8.76
CA ARG A 206 6.89 11.62 10.00
C ARG A 206 5.46 12.07 9.71
N GLY A 207 4.48 11.30 10.16
CA GLY A 207 3.12 11.79 10.31
C GLY A 207 2.01 10.99 9.66
N ILE A 208 2.32 9.91 8.91
CA ILE A 208 1.30 8.99 8.39
C ILE A 208 1.02 7.90 9.44
N THR A 209 -0.25 7.68 9.74
CA THR A 209 -0.74 6.56 10.53
C THR A 209 -1.84 5.88 9.74
N LEU A 210 -1.79 4.55 9.64
CA LEU A 210 -2.76 3.74 8.92
C LEU A 210 -3.38 2.74 9.89
N TRP A 211 -4.68 2.53 9.77
CA TRP A 211 -5.42 1.49 10.46
C TRP A 211 -5.83 0.44 9.43
N VAL A 212 -5.40 -0.79 9.63
CA VAL A 212 -5.80 -1.95 8.82
C VAL A 212 -6.55 -2.95 9.70
N THR A 213 -7.58 -3.63 9.19
CA THR A 213 -8.32 -4.64 9.97
C THR A 213 -7.38 -5.71 10.53
N ASN A 214 -7.63 -6.15 11.77
CA ASN A 214 -6.94 -7.28 12.39
C ASN A 214 -7.55 -8.61 11.91
N ASP A 215 -7.62 -8.79 10.59
CA ASP A 215 -8.02 -10.03 9.92
C ASP A 215 -7.06 -10.32 8.78
N GLN A 216 -7.22 -11.45 8.08
CA GLN A 216 -6.31 -11.84 7.00
C GLN A 216 -6.32 -10.87 5.80
N ARG A 217 -7.39 -10.10 5.62
CA ARG A 217 -7.56 -9.19 4.48
C ARG A 217 -6.81 -7.87 4.69
N ARG A 218 -6.60 -7.49 5.96
CA ARG A 218 -5.91 -6.25 6.39
C ARG A 218 -6.39 -5.05 5.60
N ILE A 219 -7.72 -4.89 5.54
CA ILE A 219 -8.38 -3.82 4.81
C ILE A 219 -7.97 -2.50 5.47
N PRO A 220 -7.36 -1.56 4.72
CA PRO A 220 -7.13 -0.20 5.21
C PRO A 220 -8.46 0.51 5.47
N VAL A 221 -8.81 0.68 6.74
CA VAL A 221 -10.09 1.32 7.12
C VAL A 221 -9.95 2.81 7.37
N LYS A 222 -8.73 3.28 7.67
CA LYS A 222 -8.46 4.69 7.94
C LYS A 222 -6.99 5.01 7.70
N MET A 223 -6.71 6.18 7.15
CA MET A 223 -5.38 6.78 7.10
C MET A 223 -5.46 8.20 7.66
N ARG A 224 -4.45 8.63 8.42
CA ARG A 224 -4.31 10.00 8.89
C ARG A 224 -2.90 10.49 8.62
N THR A 225 -2.78 11.67 8.02
CA THR A 225 -1.50 12.36 7.85
C THR A 225 -1.54 13.74 8.48
N LYS A 226 -0.47 14.10 9.22
CA LYS A 226 -0.27 15.49 9.65
C LYS A 226 0.16 16.34 8.45
N VAL A 227 -0.36 17.55 8.38
CA VAL A 227 0.04 18.58 7.40
C VAL A 227 0.36 19.86 8.17
N THR A 228 0.89 20.89 7.50
CA THR A 228 1.32 22.14 8.16
C THR A 228 0.23 22.74 9.06
N VAL A 229 -1.03 22.70 8.61
CA VAL A 229 -2.17 23.15 9.39
C VAL A 229 -3.15 21.99 9.54
N GLY A 230 -3.15 21.32 10.70
CA GLY A 230 -4.09 20.25 11.01
C GLY A 230 -3.72 18.87 10.45
N SER A 231 -4.72 18.11 9.99
CA SER A 231 -4.50 16.76 9.45
C SER A 231 -5.48 16.39 8.36
N VAL A 232 -5.01 15.64 7.37
CA VAL A 232 -5.87 14.99 6.38
C VAL A 232 -6.18 13.57 6.86
N THR A 233 -7.45 13.20 6.85
CA THR A 233 -7.92 11.85 7.20
C THR A 233 -8.67 11.26 6.02
N ALA A 234 -8.27 10.07 5.58
CA ALA A 234 -9.04 9.22 4.68
C ALA A 234 -9.76 8.15 5.51
N SER A 235 -11.06 8.01 5.35
CA SER A 235 -11.85 6.95 6.02
C SER A 235 -12.54 6.09 4.97
N LEU A 236 -12.48 4.77 5.12
CA LEU A 236 -13.11 3.85 4.18
C LEU A 236 -14.62 4.12 4.13
N ALA A 237 -15.12 4.39 2.93
CA ALA A 237 -16.49 4.79 2.64
C ALA A 237 -17.25 3.72 1.86
N ALA A 238 -16.57 2.98 0.97
CA ALA A 238 -17.13 1.83 0.27
C ALA A 238 -16.04 0.81 -0.10
N MET A 239 -16.45 -0.45 -0.30
CA MET A 239 -15.60 -1.49 -0.88
C MET A 239 -16.40 -2.39 -1.83
N GLU A 240 -15.76 -2.82 -2.91
CA GLU A 240 -16.28 -3.73 -3.95
C GLU A 240 -15.25 -4.84 -4.23
#